data_AF-A0A418AGV0-F1
#
_entry.id   AF-A0A418AGV0-F1
#
_cell.length_a   1.000
_cell.length_b   1.000
_cell.length_c   1.000
_cell.angle_alpha   90.00
_cell.angle_beta   90.00
_cell.angle_gamma   90.00
#
_symmetry.space_group_name_H-M   'P 1'
#
loop_
_entity.id
_entity.type
_entity.pdbx_description
1 polymer ?
#
loop_
_entity_poly.entity_id
_entity_poly.type
_entity_poly.pdbx_seq_one_letter_code
_entity_poly.pdbx_strand_id
1 'polypeptide(L)'
;MFVSAVCLFLVLVDVIVNNWEFNDLVGNARTLLTPVLNVASQQDLTNAFTFADGSSLDSVSSVGLYMINYTLQTIHAHDSNMYVLSADSYTVDSPVNDICGMLVQSYRLANTSSSLVSLGVVQDGIEYVRGTAMTNLLQGTRPIPPPGSNHDALVSFGYLPSRIDADMRLTTPVKVPPPESVAFANVSMYRFCARAYCTGCDPTIELGQDLCTVQTSFSPTTRTLVVHSSVAIAGHSRVLGMMMTRSAVSVGSLYVRALCVLFGLAAFATSHKTVRWTDSVSLSSWYKKLVYIAAPAQYRYQCRSVDFSYFCFNSDVFVVGYVVAVLLDEKACNLYSRTLHKWNDETIDSWTSRWVFVRIAAMNFRWVWLNCFLVKVIKVLANVLSTARYT
;
A
#
# COMPACT_ATOMS: atom_id res chain seq x y z
N MET A 1 -28.50 -13.52 9.72
CA MET A 1 -27.74 -12.94 10.87
C MET A 1 -26.22 -13.04 10.70
N PHE A 2 -25.62 -14.23 10.51
CA PHE A 2 -24.16 -14.40 10.40
C PHE A 2 -23.52 -13.56 9.28
N VAL A 3 -24.01 -13.66 8.04
CA VAL A 3 -23.49 -12.90 6.89
C VAL A 3 -23.55 -11.39 7.13
N SER A 4 -24.66 -10.89 7.68
CA SER A 4 -24.81 -9.47 8.03
C SER A 4 -23.79 -9.01 9.07
N ALA A 5 -23.48 -9.85 10.06
CA ALA A 5 -22.49 -9.54 11.08
C ALA A 5 -21.07 -9.49 10.47
N VAL A 6 -20.74 -10.42 9.57
CA VAL A 6 -19.46 -10.42 8.85
C VAL A 6 -19.32 -9.16 7.98
N CYS A 7 -20.34 -8.80 7.20
CA CYS A 7 -20.32 -7.58 6.40
C CYS A 7 -20.12 -6.33 7.26
N LEU A 8 -20.82 -6.23 8.39
CA LEU A 8 -20.68 -5.12 9.33
C LEU A 8 -19.25 -5.06 9.89
N PHE A 9 -18.70 -6.21 10.29
CA PHE A 9 -17.33 -6.31 10.80
C PHE A 9 -16.30 -5.84 9.76
N LEU A 10 -16.41 -6.29 8.50
CA LEU A 10 -15.51 -5.87 7.44
C LEU A 10 -15.61 -4.37 7.16
N VAL A 11 -16.82 -3.79 7.17
CA VAL A 11 -16.99 -2.33 7.03
C VAL A 11 -16.35 -1.58 8.19
N LEU A 12 -16.48 -2.07 9.42
CA LEU A 12 -15.85 -1.44 10.59
C LEU A 12 -14.32 -1.50 10.51
N VAL A 13 -13.75 -2.66 10.15
CA VAL A 13 -12.31 -2.80 9.92
C VAL A 13 -11.85 -1.83 8.84
N ASP A 14 -12.62 -1.70 7.74
CA ASP A 14 -12.25 -0.82 6.65
C ASP A 14 -12.26 0.67 7.04
N VAL A 15 -13.28 1.11 7.77
CA VAL A 15 -13.45 2.52 8.17
C VAL A 15 -12.46 2.93 9.28
N ILE A 16 -12.05 2.00 10.14
CA ILE A 16 -11.19 2.28 11.29
C ILE A 16 -9.73 1.96 10.98
N VAL A 17 -9.45 0.71 10.59
CA VAL A 17 -8.09 0.17 10.45
C VAL A 17 -7.49 0.51 9.09
N ASN A 18 -8.29 0.49 8.03
CA ASN A 18 -7.86 0.84 6.67
C ASN A 18 -8.12 2.31 6.33
N ASN A 19 -8.09 3.16 7.36
CA ASN A 19 -8.20 4.60 7.23
C ASN A 19 -6.82 5.22 7.21
N TRP A 20 -6.48 5.88 6.11
CA TRP A 20 -5.14 6.43 5.88
C TRP A 20 -4.79 7.55 6.86
N GLU A 21 -5.75 8.41 7.22
CA GLU A 21 -5.54 9.48 8.21
C GLU A 21 -5.28 8.90 9.60
N PHE A 22 -6.06 7.89 10.00
CA PHE A 22 -5.89 7.26 11.31
C PHE A 22 -4.58 6.49 11.39
N ASN A 23 -4.22 5.76 10.33
CA ASN A 23 -2.99 4.98 10.27
C ASN A 23 -1.75 5.89 10.19
N ASP A 24 -1.79 7.03 9.49
CA ASP A 24 -0.68 8.00 9.51
C ASP A 24 -0.47 8.63 10.91
N LEU A 25 -1.57 8.90 11.63
CA LEU A 25 -1.54 9.53 12.95
C LEU A 25 -1.09 8.58 14.07
N VAL A 26 -1.66 7.37 14.10
CA VAL A 26 -1.48 6.40 15.20
C VAL A 26 -0.44 5.33 14.84
N GLY A 27 -0.09 5.21 13.56
CA GLY A 27 0.88 4.24 13.08
C GLY A 27 2.31 4.55 13.55
N ASN A 28 3.08 3.48 13.73
CA ASN A 28 4.48 3.56 14.12
C ASN A 28 5.44 3.60 12.91
N ALA A 29 4.95 3.75 11.68
CA ALA A 29 5.79 3.68 10.48
C ALA A 29 6.86 4.78 10.39
N ARG A 30 6.69 5.89 11.11
CA ARG A 30 7.69 6.96 11.19
C ARG A 30 9.02 6.50 11.79
N THR A 31 9.04 5.44 12.59
CA THR A 31 10.30 4.86 13.12
C THR A 31 11.18 4.30 12.01
N LEU A 32 10.61 3.90 10.87
CA LEU A 32 11.35 3.41 9.71
C LEU A 32 12.12 4.52 8.98
N LEU A 33 11.82 5.79 9.25
CA LEU A 33 12.48 6.94 8.65
C LEU A 33 13.76 7.36 9.40
N THR A 34 14.01 6.79 10.58
CA THR A 34 15.14 7.11 11.48
C THR A 34 16.49 7.33 10.78
N PRO A 35 16.98 6.47 9.86
CA PRO A 35 18.32 6.64 9.29
C PRO A 35 18.48 7.87 8.40
N VAL A 36 17.38 8.44 7.89
CA VAL A 36 17.40 9.54 6.92
C VAL A 36 16.82 10.85 7.48
N LEU A 37 16.47 10.89 8.77
CA LEU A 37 15.90 12.10 9.39
C LEU A 37 16.84 13.32 9.32
N ASN A 38 18.16 13.09 9.40
CA ASN A 38 19.19 14.13 9.31
C ASN A 38 19.78 14.28 7.90
N VAL A 39 19.17 13.68 6.89
CA VAL A 39 19.67 13.67 5.50
C VAL A 39 18.72 14.48 4.63
N ALA A 40 19.15 15.69 4.24
CA ALA A 40 18.33 16.59 3.42
C ALA A 40 18.55 16.39 1.91
N SER A 41 19.75 15.95 1.52
CA SER A 41 20.16 15.82 0.13
C SER A 41 20.91 14.52 -0.16
N GLN A 42 21.10 14.21 -1.44
CA GLN A 42 21.94 13.10 -1.88
C GLN A 42 23.39 13.23 -1.37
N GLN A 43 23.91 14.46 -1.33
CA GLN A 43 25.27 14.71 -0.84
C GLN A 43 25.37 14.42 0.66
N ASP A 44 24.37 14.83 1.45
CA ASP A 44 24.31 14.50 2.88
C ASP A 44 24.20 12.99 3.08
N LEU A 45 23.50 12.29 2.19
CA LEU A 45 23.39 10.83 2.23
C LEU A 45 24.77 10.18 2.01
N THR A 46 25.54 10.63 1.02
CA THR A 46 26.91 10.14 0.78
C THR A 46 27.90 10.53 1.88
N ASN A 47 27.62 11.61 2.62
CA ASN A 47 28.43 12.00 3.78
C ASN A 47 28.11 11.14 5.01
N ALA A 48 26.85 10.73 5.18
CA ALA A 48 26.38 9.94 6.31
C ALA A 48 26.60 8.43 6.14
N PHE A 49 26.55 7.93 4.90
CA PHE A 49 26.64 6.50 4.58
C PHE A 49 27.74 6.24 3.55
N THR A 50 28.50 5.16 3.77
CA THR A 50 29.44 4.64 2.78
C THR A 50 28.73 3.68 1.84
N PHE A 51 28.69 4.04 0.56
CA PHE A 51 28.05 3.21 -0.47
C PHE A 51 28.97 2.12 -1.02
N ALA A 52 28.38 1.02 -1.47
CA ALA A 52 29.08 -0.06 -2.13
C ALA A 52 29.63 0.36 -3.50
N ASP A 53 30.79 -0.18 -3.88
CA ASP A 53 31.38 0.02 -5.20
C ASP A 53 30.46 -0.57 -6.29
N GLY A 54 30.05 0.24 -7.26
CA GLY A 54 29.14 -0.16 -8.35
C GLY A 54 27.66 -0.25 -7.98
N SER A 55 27.31 0.00 -6.71
CA SER A 55 25.93 0.05 -6.18
C SER A 55 25.75 1.30 -5.29
N SER A 56 26.28 2.42 -5.77
CA SER A 56 26.20 3.75 -5.16
C SER A 56 25.23 4.66 -5.92
N LEU A 57 24.97 5.85 -5.38
CA LEU A 57 24.15 6.87 -6.06
C LEU A 57 24.70 7.22 -7.46
N ASP A 58 26.02 7.17 -7.66
CA ASP A 58 26.66 7.49 -8.94
C ASP A 58 26.42 6.43 -10.03
N SER A 59 26.16 5.18 -9.62
CA SER A 59 25.93 4.05 -10.53
C SER A 59 24.47 3.84 -10.92
N VAL A 60 23.55 4.55 -10.26
CA VAL A 60 22.10 4.38 -10.43
C VAL A 60 21.60 5.21 -11.62
N SER A 61 20.56 4.73 -12.32
CA SER A 61 19.99 5.51 -13.43
C SER A 61 19.39 6.85 -12.97
N SER A 62 19.22 7.78 -13.91
CA SER A 62 18.57 9.07 -13.66
C SER A 62 17.17 8.93 -13.04
N VAL A 63 16.45 7.85 -13.37
CA VAL A 63 15.12 7.56 -12.81
C VAL A 63 15.23 7.12 -11.36
N GLY A 64 16.15 6.20 -11.05
CA GLY A 64 16.39 5.77 -9.67
C GLY A 64 16.89 6.91 -8.80
N LEU A 65 17.78 7.76 -9.32
CA LEU A 65 18.24 8.98 -8.66
C LEU A 65 17.10 9.96 -8.39
N TYR A 66 16.20 10.16 -9.34
CA TYR A 66 14.99 10.96 -9.16
C TYR A 66 14.12 10.39 -8.03
N MET A 67 13.87 9.09 -8.01
CA MET A 67 13.05 8.44 -6.98
C MET A 67 13.66 8.56 -5.57
N ILE A 68 14.98 8.40 -5.46
CA ILE A 68 15.69 8.55 -4.17
C ILE A 68 15.65 10.02 -3.73
N ASN A 69 15.91 10.96 -4.62
CA ASN A 69 15.84 12.39 -4.30
C ASN A 69 14.43 12.79 -3.84
N TYR A 70 13.41 12.37 -4.57
CA TYR A 70 12.01 12.58 -4.21
C TYR A 70 11.72 12.05 -2.80
N THR A 71 12.18 10.82 -2.51
CA THR A 71 12.00 10.18 -1.20
C THR A 71 12.64 11.00 -0.07
N LEU A 72 13.91 11.40 -0.24
CA LEU A 72 14.64 12.18 0.77
C LEU A 72 14.02 13.56 0.99
N GLN A 73 13.71 14.28 -0.09
CA GLN A 73 13.10 15.61 -0.01
C GLN A 73 11.74 15.56 0.69
N THR A 74 10.93 14.55 0.36
CA THR A 74 9.63 14.33 0.99
C THR A 74 9.75 14.10 2.50
N ILE A 75 10.69 13.24 2.91
CA ILE A 75 10.91 12.94 4.33
C ILE A 75 11.43 14.17 5.07
N HIS A 76 12.42 14.86 4.50
CA HIS A 76 13.07 16.00 5.13
C HIS A 76 12.14 17.23 5.24
N ALA A 77 11.35 17.51 4.21
CA ALA A 77 10.40 18.61 4.22
C ALA A 77 9.25 18.41 5.23
N HIS A 78 9.15 17.22 5.86
CA HIS A 78 7.98 16.80 6.61
C HIS A 78 6.69 17.08 5.82
N ASP A 79 6.72 16.73 4.53
CA ASP A 79 5.65 17.14 3.63
C ASP A 79 4.32 16.53 4.09
N SER A 80 3.37 17.41 4.43
CA SER A 80 2.01 17.02 4.82
C SER A 80 1.21 16.39 3.68
N ASN A 81 1.77 16.36 2.47
CA ASN A 81 1.23 15.73 1.29
C ASN A 81 1.55 14.23 1.19
N MET A 82 2.15 13.60 2.20
CA MET A 82 2.47 12.17 2.17
C MET A 82 1.96 11.46 3.43
N TYR A 83 1.28 10.34 3.23
CA TYR A 83 0.96 9.42 4.31
C TYR A 83 2.14 8.49 4.57
N VAL A 84 2.46 8.27 5.84
CA VAL A 84 3.45 7.30 6.33
C VAL A 84 2.69 6.20 7.08
N LEU A 85 2.30 5.16 6.35
CA LEU A 85 1.40 4.12 6.83
C LEU A 85 2.16 2.92 7.39
N SER A 86 1.73 2.43 8.55
CA SER A 86 2.16 1.14 9.08
C SER A 86 1.50 0.01 8.32
N ALA A 87 2.28 -0.93 7.80
CA ALA A 87 1.80 -2.15 7.15
C ALA A 87 1.51 -3.20 8.23
N ASP A 88 2.52 -3.93 8.67
CA ASP A 88 2.51 -4.80 9.85
C ASP A 88 3.95 -5.29 10.14
N SER A 89 4.10 -6.21 11.09
CA SER A 89 5.33 -6.94 11.33
C SER A 89 5.23 -8.41 10.89
N TYR A 90 6.27 -8.92 10.23
CA TYR A 90 6.28 -10.25 9.62
C TYR A 90 7.48 -11.04 10.11
N THR A 91 7.30 -12.29 10.51
CA THR A 91 8.42 -13.12 10.97
C THR A 91 9.29 -13.56 9.79
N VAL A 92 10.61 -13.46 9.95
CA VAL A 92 11.57 -13.94 8.97
C VAL A 92 11.89 -15.41 9.24
N ASP A 93 11.24 -16.31 8.49
CA ASP A 93 11.35 -17.76 8.69
C ASP A 93 11.87 -18.54 7.46
N SER A 94 12.01 -17.88 6.32
CA SER A 94 12.39 -18.50 5.03
C SER A 94 13.53 -17.74 4.36
N PRO A 95 14.43 -18.41 3.60
CA PRO A 95 15.44 -17.74 2.77
C PRO A 95 14.85 -16.80 1.71
N VAL A 96 13.60 -17.06 1.28
CA VAL A 96 12.88 -16.16 0.34
C VAL A 96 12.60 -14.81 1.00
N ASN A 97 12.38 -14.81 2.30
CA ASN A 97 12.11 -13.61 3.08
C ASN A 97 13.41 -12.89 3.45
N ASP A 98 14.59 -13.44 3.18
CA ASP A 98 15.85 -12.79 3.49
C ASP A 98 16.18 -11.69 2.46
N ILE A 99 16.09 -10.44 2.91
CA ILE A 99 16.47 -9.27 2.12
C ILE A 99 17.78 -8.65 2.62
N CYS A 100 18.51 -9.28 3.53
CA CYS A 100 19.80 -8.75 3.97
C CYS A 100 20.92 -9.00 2.93
N GLY A 101 20.74 -10.00 2.07
CA GLY A 101 21.75 -10.43 1.09
C GLY A 101 22.30 -9.35 0.16
N MET A 102 21.56 -8.25 -0.11
CA MET A 102 22.10 -7.15 -0.93
C MET A 102 23.23 -6.36 -0.28
N LEU A 103 23.45 -6.51 1.04
CA LEU A 103 24.58 -5.90 1.74
C LEU A 103 25.92 -6.60 1.44
N VAL A 104 25.92 -7.77 0.78
CA VAL A 104 27.13 -8.51 0.40
C VAL A 104 27.82 -7.79 -0.76
N GLN A 105 28.63 -6.79 -0.42
CA GLN A 105 29.34 -5.92 -1.34
C GLN A 105 30.69 -5.47 -0.77
N SER A 106 31.46 -4.77 -1.60
CA SER A 106 32.69 -4.07 -1.19
C SER A 106 32.42 -2.58 -0.99
N TYR A 107 32.88 -2.04 0.14
CA TYR A 107 32.64 -0.66 0.55
C TYR A 107 33.97 0.06 0.76
N ARG A 108 34.21 1.12 -0.01
CA ARG A 108 35.45 1.89 0.08
C ARG A 108 35.35 2.95 1.17
N LEU A 109 36.19 2.86 2.20
CA LEU A 109 36.17 3.80 3.31
C LEU A 109 36.95 5.08 2.96
N ALA A 110 36.27 6.23 3.03
CA ALA A 110 36.91 7.54 2.88
C ALA A 110 37.85 7.84 4.07
N ASN A 111 37.45 7.45 5.28
CA ASN A 111 38.22 7.64 6.51
C ASN A 111 38.39 6.32 7.28
N THR A 112 39.60 5.79 7.29
CA THR A 112 39.95 4.54 8.00
C THR A 112 40.15 4.71 9.50
N SER A 113 40.13 5.95 10.02
CA SER A 113 40.22 6.23 11.46
C SER A 113 38.89 6.11 12.19
N SER A 114 37.77 6.10 11.46
CA SER A 114 36.45 5.87 12.06
C SER A 114 36.30 4.40 12.45
N SER A 115 36.00 4.15 13.72
CA SER A 115 35.74 2.80 14.23
C SER A 115 34.34 2.30 13.87
N LEU A 116 33.43 3.20 13.46
CA LEU A 116 32.03 2.91 13.12
C LEU A 116 31.71 3.50 11.74
N VAL A 117 31.07 2.72 10.89
CA VAL A 117 30.69 3.12 9.53
C VAL A 117 29.29 2.62 9.22
N SER A 118 28.40 3.51 8.77
CA SER A 118 27.08 3.15 8.25
C SER A 118 27.19 2.79 6.77
N LEU A 119 26.57 1.67 6.37
CA LEU A 119 26.67 1.15 5.01
C LEU A 119 25.40 1.48 4.22
N GLY A 120 25.58 1.73 2.92
CA GLY A 120 24.49 1.98 1.98
C GLY A 120 24.64 1.15 0.70
N VAL A 121 23.55 0.59 0.21
CA VAL A 121 23.49 -0.05 -1.12
C VAL A 121 22.28 0.50 -1.85
N VAL A 122 22.47 0.82 -3.12
CA VAL A 122 21.38 1.19 -4.01
C VAL A 122 21.41 0.28 -5.23
N GLN A 123 20.23 -0.23 -5.57
CA GLN A 123 20.02 -0.96 -6.81
C GLN A 123 18.76 -0.45 -7.49
N ASP A 124 18.83 -0.21 -8.79
CA ASP A 124 17.66 0.06 -9.61
C ASP A 124 17.34 -1.10 -10.56
N GLY A 125 16.06 -1.35 -10.76
CA GLY A 125 15.56 -2.45 -11.56
C GLY A 125 15.13 -2.01 -12.97
N ILE A 126 15.14 -2.97 -13.88
CA ILE A 126 14.44 -2.86 -15.16
C ILE A 126 13.34 -3.92 -15.15
N GLU A 127 12.09 -3.47 -15.19
CA GLU A 127 10.94 -4.35 -15.39
C GLU A 127 10.47 -4.26 -16.84
N TYR A 128 9.99 -5.38 -17.36
CA TYR A 128 9.43 -5.45 -18.71
C TYR A 128 7.92 -5.37 -18.63
N VAL A 129 7.35 -4.32 -19.21
CA VAL A 129 5.91 -4.02 -19.15
C VAL A 129 5.28 -4.21 -20.52
N ARG A 130 4.11 -4.88 -20.58
CA ARG A 130 3.38 -5.11 -21.82
C ARG A 130 1.98 -4.53 -21.76
N GLY A 131 1.76 -3.50 -22.58
CA GLY A 131 0.47 -2.84 -22.72
C GLY A 131 -0.07 -2.25 -21.42
N THR A 132 -1.32 -1.81 -21.46
CA THR A 132 -2.09 -1.42 -20.28
C THR A 132 -3.08 -2.53 -19.93
N ALA A 133 -3.68 -2.45 -18.73
CA ALA A 133 -4.77 -3.34 -18.35
C ALA A 133 -5.90 -3.35 -19.39
N MET A 134 -6.21 -2.18 -19.98
CA MET A 134 -7.25 -2.04 -20.99
C MET A 134 -6.88 -2.71 -22.31
N THR A 135 -5.64 -2.54 -22.79
CA THR A 135 -5.21 -3.20 -24.04
C THR A 135 -5.18 -4.71 -23.88
N ASN A 136 -4.73 -5.20 -22.71
CA ASN A 136 -4.71 -6.63 -22.42
C ASN A 136 -6.13 -7.23 -22.30
N LEU A 137 -7.10 -6.47 -21.78
CA LEU A 137 -8.51 -6.88 -21.72
C LEU A 137 -9.12 -6.98 -23.13
N LEU A 138 -8.88 -5.98 -23.98
CA LEU A 138 -9.49 -5.90 -25.31
C LEU A 138 -8.84 -6.82 -26.35
N GLN A 139 -7.52 -7.02 -26.25
CA GLN A 139 -6.73 -7.77 -27.24
C GLN A 139 -6.39 -9.20 -26.76
N GLY A 140 -6.81 -9.57 -25.56
CA GLY A 140 -6.51 -10.86 -24.93
C GLY A 140 -5.10 -10.94 -24.34
N THR A 141 -4.94 -11.78 -23.32
CA THR A 141 -3.65 -12.04 -22.69
C THR A 141 -2.83 -13.00 -23.55
N ARG A 142 -1.75 -12.51 -24.14
CA ARG A 142 -0.75 -13.37 -24.81
C ARG A 142 0.00 -14.21 -23.77
N PRO A 143 0.56 -15.38 -24.16
CA PRO A 143 1.33 -16.23 -23.26
C PRO A 143 2.41 -15.45 -22.51
N ILE A 144 2.60 -15.82 -21.24
CA ILE A 144 3.64 -15.28 -20.37
C ILE A 144 4.98 -15.83 -20.89
N PRO A 145 6.02 -14.98 -21.03
CA PRO A 145 7.34 -15.43 -21.44
C PRO A 145 7.91 -16.45 -20.43
N PRO A 146 8.64 -17.48 -20.88
CA PRO A 146 9.23 -18.46 -19.98
C PRO A 146 10.24 -17.79 -19.02
N PRO A 147 10.37 -18.29 -17.78
CA PRO A 147 11.37 -17.78 -16.83
C PRO A 147 12.78 -17.80 -17.44
N GLY A 148 13.55 -16.73 -17.23
CA GLY A 148 14.89 -16.59 -17.81
C GLY A 148 14.93 -16.11 -19.26
N SER A 149 13.81 -15.66 -19.83
CA SER A 149 13.79 -15.01 -21.14
C SER A 149 14.73 -13.79 -21.18
N ASN A 150 15.53 -13.70 -22.25
CA ASN A 150 16.43 -12.57 -22.46
C ASN A 150 15.69 -11.33 -23.00
N HIS A 151 16.41 -10.19 -23.08
CA HIS A 151 15.87 -8.92 -23.59
C HIS A 151 15.18 -9.07 -24.95
N ASP A 152 15.86 -9.68 -25.92
CA ASP A 152 15.35 -9.81 -27.29
C ASP A 152 14.06 -10.65 -27.35
N ALA A 153 13.99 -11.72 -26.57
CA ALA A 153 12.79 -12.53 -26.44
C ALA A 153 11.63 -11.70 -25.86
N LEU A 154 11.87 -10.96 -24.77
CA LEU A 154 10.83 -10.12 -24.14
C LEU A 154 10.31 -9.04 -25.09
N VAL A 155 11.21 -8.40 -25.84
CA VAL A 155 10.83 -7.42 -26.87
C VAL A 155 10.04 -8.09 -28.00
N SER A 156 10.41 -9.30 -28.43
CA SER A 156 9.64 -10.07 -29.44
C SER A 156 8.24 -10.44 -28.95
N PHE A 157 8.06 -10.64 -27.64
CA PHE A 157 6.75 -10.85 -27.00
C PHE A 157 5.94 -9.55 -26.82
N GLY A 158 6.50 -8.40 -27.22
CA GLY A 158 5.87 -7.08 -27.14
C GLY A 158 6.01 -6.40 -25.78
N TYR A 159 6.95 -6.83 -24.94
CA TYR A 159 7.28 -6.13 -23.71
C TYR A 159 8.27 -4.99 -23.98
N LEU A 160 8.10 -3.89 -23.25
CA LEU A 160 9.01 -2.75 -23.28
C LEU A 160 9.76 -2.66 -21.96
N PRO A 161 11.09 -2.43 -21.98
CA PRO A 161 11.84 -2.20 -20.76
C PRO A 161 11.42 -0.87 -20.13
N SER A 162 11.17 -0.87 -18.84
CA SER A 162 10.81 0.31 -18.05
C SER A 162 11.55 0.27 -16.72
N ARG A 163 12.12 1.41 -16.32
CA ARG A 163 12.70 1.59 -15.00
C ARG A 163 11.61 2.12 -14.08
N ILE A 164 11.16 1.28 -13.16
CA ILE A 164 10.00 1.57 -12.32
C ILE A 164 10.29 1.42 -10.83
N ASP A 165 11.49 1.00 -10.45
CA ASP A 165 11.85 0.74 -9.07
C ASP A 165 13.30 1.16 -8.74
N ALA A 166 13.49 1.63 -7.52
CA ALA A 166 14.78 1.90 -6.91
C ALA A 166 14.76 1.43 -5.45
N ASP A 167 15.66 0.53 -5.11
CA ASP A 167 15.79 -0.07 -3.78
C ASP A 167 17.05 0.46 -3.11
N MET A 168 16.87 1.31 -2.10
CA MET A 168 17.95 1.82 -1.25
C MET A 168 17.91 1.14 0.10
N ARG A 169 19.03 0.57 0.53
CA ARG A 169 19.20 -0.09 1.82
C ARG A 169 20.30 0.59 2.61
N LEU A 170 19.97 0.98 3.84
CA LEU A 170 20.85 1.72 4.74
C LEU A 170 20.97 0.96 6.06
N THR A 171 22.17 0.87 6.62
CA THR A 171 22.38 0.15 7.88
C THR A 171 22.65 1.10 9.04
N THR A 172 22.37 0.64 10.26
CA THR A 172 23.02 1.21 11.46
C THR A 172 24.54 1.05 11.37
N PRO A 173 25.32 1.87 12.11
CA PRO A 173 26.77 1.81 12.06
C PRO A 173 27.32 0.42 12.40
N VAL A 174 28.25 -0.05 11.58
CA VAL A 174 28.99 -1.30 11.76
C VAL A 174 30.39 -0.99 12.24
N LYS A 175 30.88 -1.77 13.20
CA LYS A 175 32.26 -1.62 13.68
C LYS A 175 33.24 -2.14 12.63
N VAL A 176 34.25 -1.33 12.28
CA VAL A 176 35.32 -1.75 11.38
C VAL A 176 36.21 -2.76 12.13
N PRO A 177 36.36 -3.99 11.63
CA PRO A 177 37.23 -4.98 12.27
C PRO A 177 38.71 -4.57 12.14
N PRO A 178 39.57 -5.02 13.06
CA PRO A 178 41.01 -4.95 12.87
C PRO A 178 41.43 -5.58 11.52
N PRO A 179 42.51 -5.08 10.90
CA PRO A 179 43.06 -5.68 9.68
C PRO A 179 43.25 -7.18 9.81
N GLU A 180 42.98 -7.92 8.73
CA GLU A 180 43.16 -9.38 8.64
C GLU A 180 42.29 -10.22 9.60
N SER A 181 41.32 -9.57 10.27
CA SER A 181 40.32 -10.26 11.09
C SER A 181 38.93 -10.20 10.44
N VAL A 182 38.16 -11.25 10.67
CA VAL A 182 36.74 -11.31 10.30
C VAL A 182 35.93 -11.02 11.57
N ALA A 183 34.98 -10.10 11.49
CA ALA A 183 34.05 -9.81 12.57
C ALA A 183 32.61 -10.12 12.17
N PHE A 184 31.80 -10.46 13.17
CA PHE A 184 30.37 -10.62 13.06
C PHE A 184 29.68 -9.48 13.81
N ALA A 185 28.66 -8.89 13.21
CA ALA A 185 27.86 -7.84 13.84
C ALA A 185 26.38 -8.02 13.47
N ASN A 186 25.51 -7.72 14.43
CA ASN A 186 24.08 -7.58 14.18
C ASN A 186 23.77 -6.12 13.90
N VAL A 187 23.17 -5.85 12.76
CA VAL A 187 22.91 -4.49 12.25
C VAL A 187 21.44 -4.37 11.90
N SER A 188 20.83 -3.23 12.21
CA SER A 188 19.51 -2.93 11.67
C SER A 188 19.66 -2.39 10.26
N MET A 189 19.01 -3.03 9.29
CA MET A 189 18.92 -2.57 7.91
C MET A 189 17.56 -1.92 7.70
N TYR A 190 17.55 -0.72 7.13
CA TYR A 190 16.37 -0.01 6.70
C TYR A 190 16.30 -0.04 5.17
N ARG A 191 15.12 -0.31 4.65
CA ARG A 191 14.84 -0.41 3.21
C ARG A 191 13.88 0.70 2.80
N PHE A 192 14.26 1.40 1.74
CA PHE A 192 13.47 2.40 1.04
C PHE A 192 13.35 1.94 -0.41
N CYS A 193 12.28 1.22 -0.73
CA CYS A 193 12.03 0.72 -2.07
C CYS A 193 10.97 1.59 -2.74
N ALA A 194 11.44 2.58 -3.50
CA ALA A 194 10.59 3.46 -4.30
C ALA A 194 10.13 2.73 -5.57
N ARG A 195 8.83 2.80 -5.88
CA ARG A 195 8.23 2.23 -7.09
C ARG A 195 7.24 3.20 -7.73
N ALA A 196 7.26 3.32 -9.05
CA ALA A 196 6.29 4.12 -9.80
C ALA A 196 5.86 3.40 -11.08
N TYR A 197 4.57 3.36 -11.38
CA TYR A 197 4.04 2.69 -12.59
C TYR A 197 4.37 3.40 -13.91
N CYS A 198 5.02 4.56 -13.85
CA CYS A 198 5.48 5.32 -15.00
C CYS A 198 6.80 6.00 -14.68
N THR A 199 7.63 6.18 -15.71
CA THR A 199 8.91 6.88 -15.60
C THR A 199 8.68 8.36 -15.29
N GLY A 200 9.27 8.84 -14.18
CA GLY A 200 9.15 10.24 -13.75
C GLY A 200 7.87 10.62 -13.01
N CYS A 201 7.03 9.63 -12.68
CA CYS A 201 5.86 9.84 -11.83
C CYS A 201 6.23 9.78 -10.35
N ASP A 202 5.39 10.40 -9.51
CA ASP A 202 5.52 10.34 -8.06
C ASP A 202 5.56 8.87 -7.59
N PRO A 203 6.67 8.42 -6.98
CA PRO A 203 6.80 7.05 -6.52
C PRO A 203 6.02 6.82 -5.22
N THR A 204 5.56 5.59 -5.03
CA THR A 204 5.22 5.05 -3.71
C THR A 204 6.44 4.37 -3.11
N ILE A 205 6.68 4.55 -1.82
CA ILE A 205 7.88 4.04 -1.16
C ILE A 205 7.48 2.93 -0.20
N GLU A 206 7.91 1.71 -0.46
CA GLU A 206 7.85 0.62 0.52
C GLU A 206 8.97 0.83 1.54
N LEU A 207 8.60 0.88 2.83
CA LEU A 207 9.52 1.01 3.94
C LEU A 207 9.67 -0.33 4.64
N GLY A 208 10.89 -0.65 5.07
CA GLY A 208 11.13 -1.86 5.86
C GLY A 208 12.29 -1.71 6.82
N GLN A 209 12.25 -2.48 7.90
CA GLN A 209 13.36 -2.64 8.82
C GLN A 209 13.56 -4.11 9.15
N ASP A 210 14.80 -4.57 9.07
CA ASP A 210 15.25 -5.91 9.46
C ASP A 210 16.46 -5.88 10.36
N LEU A 211 16.67 -6.99 11.06
CA LEU A 211 17.91 -7.27 11.79
C LEU A 211 18.73 -8.29 11.00
N CYS A 212 19.87 -7.83 10.49
CA CYS A 212 20.79 -8.63 9.68
C CYS A 212 22.04 -8.99 10.48
N THR A 213 22.51 -10.23 10.39
CA THR A 213 23.86 -10.60 10.82
C THR A 213 24.80 -10.45 9.63
N VAL A 214 25.80 -9.57 9.76
CA VAL A 214 26.82 -9.32 8.75
C VAL A 214 28.16 -9.88 9.18
N GLN A 215 28.86 -10.49 8.23
CA GLN A 215 30.25 -10.92 8.36
C GLN A 215 31.14 -9.98 7.55
N THR A 216 32.00 -9.23 8.23
CA THR A 216 32.84 -8.20 7.61
C THR A 216 34.32 -8.50 7.78
N SER A 217 35.12 -8.07 6.81
CA SER A 217 36.59 -8.04 6.90
C SER A 217 37.11 -6.73 6.35
N PHE A 218 38.20 -6.21 6.91
CA PHE A 218 38.80 -4.95 6.47
C PHE A 218 40.18 -5.18 5.84
N SER A 219 40.37 -4.63 4.64
CA SER A 219 41.65 -4.62 3.93
C SER A 219 42.28 -3.23 4.02
N PRO A 220 43.44 -3.07 4.71
CA PRO A 220 44.10 -1.78 4.85
C PRO A 220 44.70 -1.28 3.53
N THR A 221 45.14 -2.19 2.65
CA THR A 221 45.80 -1.86 1.37
C THR A 221 44.86 -1.15 0.41
N THR A 222 43.63 -1.66 0.28
CA THR A 222 42.59 -1.10 -0.60
C THR A 222 41.69 -0.11 0.12
N ARG A 223 41.78 -0.02 1.46
CA ARG A 223 40.87 0.73 2.35
C ARG A 223 39.41 0.32 2.16
N THR A 224 39.18 -0.97 1.90
CA THR A 224 37.85 -1.52 1.63
C THR A 224 37.40 -2.39 2.79
N LEU A 225 36.17 -2.15 3.24
CA LEU A 225 35.41 -3.07 4.07
C LEU A 225 34.62 -3.99 3.16
N VAL A 226 34.85 -5.29 3.27
CA VAL A 226 34.15 -6.32 2.48
C VAL A 226 33.15 -7.03 3.37
N VAL A 227 31.89 -7.08 2.95
CA VAL A 227 30.85 -7.90 3.58
C VAL A 227 30.82 -9.24 2.84
N HIS A 228 31.21 -10.31 3.51
CA HIS A 228 31.26 -11.66 2.93
C HIS A 228 29.91 -12.37 2.95
N SER A 229 29.15 -12.14 4.02
CA SER A 229 27.81 -12.69 4.18
C SER A 229 26.92 -11.69 4.91
N SER A 230 25.66 -11.65 4.54
CA SER A 230 24.62 -10.89 5.23
C SER A 230 23.32 -11.66 5.15
N VAL A 231 22.81 -12.04 6.32
CA VAL A 231 21.63 -12.92 6.43
C VAL A 231 20.70 -12.34 7.49
N ALA A 232 19.41 -12.31 7.21
CA ALA A 232 18.40 -11.93 8.19
C ALA A 232 18.33 -12.95 9.34
N ILE A 233 18.19 -12.48 10.58
CA ILE A 233 18.15 -13.39 11.74
C ILE A 233 16.80 -14.10 11.78
N ALA A 234 16.82 -15.42 11.63
CA ALA A 234 15.63 -16.25 11.66
C ALA A 234 14.84 -16.06 12.97
N GLY A 235 13.51 -16.01 12.87
CA GLY A 235 12.59 -15.82 14.00
C GLY A 235 12.46 -14.37 14.50
N HIS A 236 13.21 -13.41 13.96
CA HIS A 236 12.98 -11.99 14.23
C HIS A 236 11.86 -11.43 13.35
N SER A 237 11.19 -10.38 13.84
CA SER A 237 10.15 -9.67 13.11
C SER A 237 10.74 -8.56 12.24
N ARG A 238 10.45 -8.62 10.93
CA ARG A 238 10.55 -7.51 9.99
C ARG A 238 9.44 -6.52 10.25
N VAL A 239 9.74 -5.23 10.33
CA VAL A 239 8.71 -4.18 10.41
C VAL A 239 8.55 -3.54 9.05
N LEU A 240 7.30 -3.41 8.56
CA LEU A 240 7.00 -2.83 7.26
C LEU A 240 6.11 -1.59 7.36
N GLY A 241 6.32 -0.69 6.42
CA GLY A 241 5.51 0.50 6.22
C GLY A 241 5.44 0.88 4.75
N MET A 242 4.71 1.94 4.46
CA MET A 242 4.58 2.47 3.12
C MET A 242 4.39 3.98 3.16
N MET A 243 5.08 4.71 2.29
CA MET A 243 4.78 6.11 2.02
C MET A 243 4.01 6.24 0.72
N MET A 244 2.94 7.02 0.74
CA MET A 244 2.11 7.29 -0.42
C MET A 244 1.60 8.72 -0.44
N THR A 245 1.36 9.24 -1.64
CA THR A 245 0.83 10.59 -1.85
C THR A 245 -0.54 10.75 -1.24
N ARG A 246 -0.68 11.74 -0.36
CA ARG A 246 -1.95 12.23 0.15
C ARG A 246 -2.58 13.12 -0.91
N SER A 247 -3.66 12.63 -1.52
CA SER A 247 -4.38 13.38 -2.56
C SER A 247 -5.66 13.98 -2.01
N ALA A 248 -6.10 15.12 -2.56
CA ALA A 248 -7.42 15.67 -2.27
C ALA A 248 -8.55 14.68 -2.61
N VAL A 249 -8.29 13.77 -3.55
CA VAL A 249 -9.22 12.71 -3.98
C VAL A 249 -9.42 11.68 -2.87
N SER A 250 -8.35 11.18 -2.26
CA SER A 250 -8.41 10.24 -1.13
C SER A 250 -9.01 10.88 0.12
N VAL A 251 -8.72 12.16 0.38
CA VAL A 251 -9.36 12.93 1.46
C VAL A 251 -10.86 13.12 1.19
N GLY A 252 -11.24 13.44 -0.05
CA GLY A 252 -12.64 13.53 -0.48
C GLY A 252 -13.39 12.21 -0.28
N SER A 253 -12.75 11.07 -0.56
CA SER A 253 -13.33 9.74 -0.29
C SER A 253 -13.71 9.60 1.19
N LEU A 254 -12.84 10.00 2.11
CA LEU A 254 -13.09 9.89 3.54
C LEU A 254 -14.33 10.68 3.97
N TYR A 255 -14.48 11.92 3.49
CA TYR A 255 -15.67 12.73 3.76
C TYR A 255 -16.94 12.09 3.21
N VAL A 256 -16.91 11.57 1.97
CA VAL A 256 -18.06 10.91 1.38
C VAL A 256 -18.44 9.65 2.17
N ARG A 257 -17.47 8.83 2.61
CA ARG A 257 -17.75 7.66 3.47
C ARG A 257 -18.38 8.09 4.79
N ALA A 258 -17.82 9.10 5.45
CA ALA A 258 -18.35 9.60 6.72
C ALA A 258 -19.80 10.07 6.57
N LEU A 259 -20.10 10.86 5.54
CA LEU A 259 -21.46 11.31 5.24
C LEU A 259 -22.40 10.13 4.93
N CYS A 260 -21.95 9.13 4.17
CA CYS A 260 -22.76 7.94 3.88
C CYS A 260 -23.08 7.14 5.14
N VAL A 261 -22.10 6.94 6.03
CA VAL A 261 -22.30 6.24 7.30
C VAL A 261 -23.27 7.01 8.20
N LEU A 262 -23.09 8.33 8.34
CA LEU A 262 -24.00 9.18 9.12
C LEU A 262 -25.43 9.14 8.55
N PHE A 263 -25.57 9.24 7.22
CA PHE A 263 -26.85 9.09 6.55
C PHE A 263 -27.47 7.72 6.79
N GLY A 264 -26.69 6.64 6.66
CA GLY A 264 -27.14 5.29 6.89
C GLY A 264 -27.65 5.09 8.31
N LEU A 265 -26.92 5.57 9.31
CA LEU A 265 -27.31 5.50 10.72
C LEU A 265 -28.57 6.31 11.02
N ALA A 266 -28.67 7.55 10.51
CA ALA A 266 -29.83 8.40 10.74
C ALA A 266 -31.10 7.84 10.07
N ALA A 267 -30.99 7.41 8.82
CA ALA A 267 -32.09 6.81 8.07
C ALA A 267 -32.51 5.45 8.67
N PHE A 268 -31.55 4.65 9.14
CA PHE A 268 -31.88 3.40 9.84
C PHE A 268 -32.50 3.64 11.23
N ALA A 269 -32.03 4.61 12.02
CA ALA A 269 -32.62 4.91 13.32
C ALA A 269 -34.08 5.36 13.18
N THR A 270 -34.37 6.16 12.15
CA THR A 270 -35.74 6.58 11.82
C THR A 270 -36.56 5.44 11.21
N SER A 271 -35.91 4.47 10.55
CA SER A 271 -36.57 3.32 9.93
C SER A 271 -37.40 2.47 10.88
N HIS A 272 -36.90 2.26 12.08
CA HIS A 272 -37.52 1.38 13.07
C HIS A 272 -38.91 1.83 13.49
N LYS A 273 -39.26 3.09 13.26
CA LYS A 273 -40.59 3.63 13.56
C LYS A 273 -41.54 3.56 12.38
N THR A 274 -41.16 2.96 11.24
CA THR A 274 -41.96 3.01 9.99
C THR A 274 -41.95 1.68 9.23
N VAL A 275 -43.06 1.35 8.55
CA VAL A 275 -43.22 0.05 7.85
C VAL A 275 -43.07 0.18 6.33
N ARG A 276 -43.07 1.42 5.77
CA ARG A 276 -43.11 1.66 4.32
C ARG A 276 -42.15 2.77 3.91
N TRP A 277 -41.18 2.47 3.04
CA TRP A 277 -40.16 3.42 2.53
C TRP A 277 -40.59 4.18 1.28
N THR A 278 -41.65 3.69 0.63
CA THR A 278 -42.17 4.26 -0.61
C THR A 278 -43.68 4.12 -0.64
N ASP A 279 -44.36 5.24 -0.78
CA ASP A 279 -45.74 5.30 -1.23
C ASP A 279 -45.74 6.03 -2.57
N SER A 280 -45.96 5.28 -3.65
CA SER A 280 -45.89 5.79 -5.02
C SER A 280 -46.92 6.89 -5.30
N VAL A 281 -47.97 7.00 -4.47
CA VAL A 281 -49.05 7.98 -4.65
C VAL A 281 -48.70 9.33 -4.01
N SER A 282 -47.96 9.36 -2.89
CA SER A 282 -47.58 10.59 -2.17
C SER A 282 -46.16 11.10 -2.48
N LEU A 283 -45.26 10.24 -2.95
CA LEU A 283 -43.85 10.55 -3.19
C LEU A 283 -43.54 10.77 -4.68
N SER A 284 -44.10 11.83 -5.26
CA SER A 284 -43.98 12.14 -6.69
C SER A 284 -42.63 12.71 -7.13
N SER A 285 -41.87 13.38 -6.24
CA SER A 285 -40.56 13.98 -6.58
C SER A 285 -39.39 13.31 -5.85
N TRP A 286 -38.21 13.35 -6.47
CA TRP A 286 -36.98 12.77 -5.90
C TRP A 286 -36.58 13.42 -4.57
N TYR A 287 -36.77 14.74 -4.44
CA TYR A 287 -36.51 15.45 -3.18
C TYR A 287 -37.45 15.01 -2.05
N LYS A 288 -38.76 14.85 -2.33
CA LYS A 288 -39.72 14.33 -1.35
C LYS A 288 -39.33 12.92 -0.89
N LYS A 289 -38.79 12.09 -1.79
CA LYS A 289 -38.26 10.76 -1.45
C LYS A 289 -37.05 10.84 -0.51
N LEU A 290 -36.10 11.74 -0.75
CA LEU A 290 -34.96 11.94 0.15
C LEU A 290 -35.38 12.41 1.54
N VAL A 291 -36.27 13.40 1.62
CA VAL A 291 -36.79 13.92 2.89
C VAL A 291 -37.54 12.82 3.64
N TYR A 292 -38.33 12.01 2.94
CA TYR A 292 -39.07 10.90 3.55
C TYR A 292 -38.15 9.78 4.05
N ILE A 293 -37.02 9.52 3.39
CA ILE A 293 -36.01 8.57 3.89
C ILE A 293 -35.40 9.03 5.22
N ALA A 294 -35.15 10.34 5.36
CA ALA A 294 -34.56 10.91 6.58
C ALA A 294 -35.61 11.19 7.68
N ALA A 295 -36.86 11.45 7.31
CA ALA A 295 -37.95 11.80 8.22
C ALA A 295 -39.28 11.16 7.77
N PRO A 296 -39.40 9.83 7.88
CA PRO A 296 -40.62 9.12 7.48
C PRO A 296 -41.75 9.33 8.51
N ALA A 297 -42.99 9.13 8.09
CA ALA A 297 -44.16 9.24 8.97
C ALA A 297 -44.10 8.18 10.08
N GLN A 298 -44.06 8.62 11.34
CA GLN A 298 -43.79 7.75 12.49
C GLN A 298 -45.03 6.96 12.92
N TYR A 299 -44.88 5.64 13.07
CA TYR A 299 -45.88 4.76 13.65
C TYR A 299 -45.53 4.42 15.11
N ARG A 300 -46.55 4.09 15.90
CA ARG A 300 -46.45 3.88 17.35
C ARG A 300 -45.66 2.62 17.76
N TYR A 301 -45.52 1.64 16.86
CA TYR A 301 -44.89 0.35 17.13
C TYR A 301 -43.59 0.18 16.32
N GLN A 302 -42.58 -0.41 16.96
CA GLN A 302 -41.30 -0.69 16.32
C GLN A 302 -41.42 -1.79 15.27
N CYS A 303 -40.84 -1.57 14.09
CA CYS A 303 -40.67 -2.57 13.06
C CYS A 303 -39.27 -3.18 13.14
N ARG A 304 -39.17 -4.52 13.18
CA ARG A 304 -37.91 -5.30 13.20
C ARG A 304 -37.67 -6.07 11.89
N SER A 305 -38.41 -5.75 10.83
CA SER A 305 -38.31 -6.49 9.56
C SER A 305 -37.07 -6.16 8.74
N VAL A 306 -36.35 -5.09 9.10
CA VAL A 306 -35.20 -4.59 8.34
C VAL A 306 -33.98 -4.51 9.24
N ASP A 307 -32.94 -5.26 8.88
CA ASP A 307 -31.60 -5.13 9.45
C ASP A 307 -30.83 -3.97 8.80
N PHE A 308 -29.84 -3.41 9.50
CA PHE A 308 -29.03 -2.30 9.00
C PHE A 308 -28.36 -2.60 7.67
N SER A 309 -27.80 -3.81 7.52
CA SER A 309 -27.16 -4.26 6.28
C SER A 309 -28.15 -4.26 5.11
N TYR A 310 -29.37 -4.78 5.34
CA TYR A 310 -30.43 -4.82 4.34
C TYR A 310 -30.82 -3.40 3.89
N PHE A 311 -30.86 -2.44 4.82
CA PHE A 311 -31.07 -1.04 4.49
C PHE A 311 -29.96 -0.48 3.59
N CYS A 312 -28.69 -0.65 3.96
CA CYS A 312 -27.55 -0.14 3.20
C CYS A 312 -27.48 -0.73 1.78
N PHE A 313 -27.66 -2.04 1.61
CA PHE A 313 -27.62 -2.68 0.29
C PHE A 313 -28.79 -2.28 -0.61
N ASN A 314 -29.97 -1.99 -0.04
CA ASN A 314 -31.15 -1.61 -0.82
C ASN A 314 -31.23 -0.10 -1.08
N SER A 315 -30.59 0.74 -0.28
CA SER A 315 -30.62 2.20 -0.46
C SER A 315 -29.83 2.65 -1.68
N ASP A 316 -30.49 3.31 -2.65
CA ASP A 316 -29.82 3.85 -3.85
C ASP A 316 -28.82 4.95 -3.48
N VAL A 317 -29.19 5.83 -2.56
CA VAL A 317 -28.35 6.95 -2.11
C VAL A 317 -27.08 6.44 -1.43
N PHE A 318 -27.23 5.43 -0.56
CA PHE A 318 -26.09 4.84 0.14
C PHE A 318 -25.15 4.15 -0.85
N VAL A 319 -25.68 3.31 -1.74
CA VAL A 319 -24.86 2.57 -2.71
C VAL A 319 -24.13 3.52 -3.65
N VAL A 320 -24.79 4.54 -4.20
CA VAL A 320 -24.15 5.52 -5.09
C VAL A 320 -23.05 6.29 -4.36
N GLY A 321 -23.35 6.82 -3.17
CA GLY A 321 -22.36 7.55 -2.38
C GLY A 321 -21.14 6.70 -2.02
N TYR A 322 -21.36 5.45 -1.62
CA TYR A 322 -20.27 4.54 -1.27
C TYR A 322 -19.43 4.14 -2.49
N VAL A 323 -20.04 3.91 -3.67
CA VAL A 323 -19.29 3.65 -4.90
C VAL A 323 -18.39 4.83 -5.27
N VAL A 324 -18.90 6.06 -5.19
CA VAL A 324 -18.09 7.26 -5.42
C VAL A 324 -16.90 7.28 -4.46
N ALA A 325 -17.14 7.04 -3.18
CA ALA A 325 -16.05 6.97 -2.21
C ALA A 325 -15.03 5.87 -2.53
N VAL A 326 -15.47 4.68 -2.93
CA VAL A 326 -14.57 3.57 -3.29
C VAL A 326 -13.70 3.96 -4.49
N LEU A 327 -14.30 4.46 -5.57
CA LEU A 327 -13.57 4.86 -6.78
C LEU A 327 -12.53 5.96 -6.53
N LEU A 328 -12.83 6.91 -5.64
CA LEU A 328 -11.90 7.99 -5.27
C LEU A 328 -10.66 7.48 -4.52
N ASP A 329 -10.75 6.33 -3.85
CA ASP A 329 -9.68 5.79 -3.00
C ASP A 329 -9.02 4.51 -3.56
N GLU A 330 -9.52 4.02 -4.69
CA GLU A 330 -9.19 2.70 -5.24
C GLU A 330 -7.68 2.57 -5.56
N LYS A 331 -7.05 3.65 -6.03
CA LYS A 331 -5.61 3.67 -6.32
C LYS A 331 -4.78 3.38 -5.06
N ALA A 332 -5.03 4.12 -3.98
CA ALA A 332 -4.30 3.98 -2.71
C ALA A 332 -4.56 2.61 -2.08
N CYS A 333 -5.82 2.16 -2.12
CA CYS A 333 -6.23 0.87 -1.60
C CYS A 333 -5.55 -0.30 -2.32
N ASN A 334 -5.48 -0.30 -3.65
CA ASN A 334 -4.81 -1.36 -4.42
C ASN A 334 -3.29 -1.38 -4.20
N LEU A 335 -2.66 -0.21 -4.15
CA LEU A 335 -1.23 -0.08 -3.87
C LEU A 335 -0.88 -0.71 -2.51
N TYR A 336 -1.62 -0.32 -1.48
CA TYR A 336 -1.36 -0.77 -0.13
C TYR A 336 -1.69 -2.25 0.09
N SER A 337 -2.84 -2.73 -0.42
CA SER A 337 -3.23 -4.14 -0.31
C SER A 337 -2.30 -5.07 -1.07
N ARG A 338 -1.78 -4.65 -2.24
CA ARG A 338 -0.77 -5.42 -2.99
C ARG A 338 0.52 -5.59 -2.18
N THR A 339 1.01 -4.52 -1.55
CA THR A 339 2.21 -4.60 -0.71
C THR A 339 1.98 -5.51 0.49
N LEU A 340 0.86 -5.36 1.19
CA LEU A 340 0.49 -6.27 2.29
C LEU A 340 0.41 -7.73 1.83
N HIS A 341 -0.27 -7.99 0.72
CA HIS A 341 -0.44 -9.34 0.22
C HIS A 341 0.90 -9.99 -0.16
N LYS A 342 1.77 -9.26 -0.86
CA LYS A 342 3.10 -9.73 -1.26
C LYS A 342 3.88 -10.26 -0.06
N TRP A 343 3.92 -9.47 1.02
CA TRP A 343 4.67 -9.87 2.22
C TRP A 343 3.96 -10.94 3.03
N ASN A 344 2.62 -10.93 3.05
CA ASN A 344 1.86 -11.91 3.79
C ASN A 344 1.91 -13.32 3.17
N ASP A 345 1.97 -13.41 1.83
CA ASP A 345 2.01 -14.68 1.10
C ASP A 345 3.23 -15.53 1.46
N GLU A 346 4.36 -14.86 1.76
CA GLU A 346 5.62 -15.51 2.12
C GLU A 346 5.76 -15.77 3.64
N THR A 347 4.74 -15.45 4.44
CA THR A 347 4.75 -15.68 5.89
C THR A 347 3.97 -16.91 6.33
N ILE A 348 4.48 -17.58 7.38
CA ILE A 348 3.80 -18.70 8.03
C ILE A 348 2.49 -18.23 8.67
N ASP A 349 1.48 -19.10 8.67
CA ASP A 349 0.19 -18.84 9.31
C ASP A 349 0.38 -18.44 10.78
N SER A 350 -0.06 -17.23 11.11
CA SER A 350 0.09 -16.60 12.41
C SER A 350 -1.12 -15.72 12.69
N TRP A 351 -1.25 -15.23 13.93
CA TRP A 351 -2.31 -14.27 14.24
C TRP A 351 -2.19 -12.99 13.38
N THR A 352 -0.96 -12.50 13.19
CA THR A 352 -0.68 -11.34 12.36
C THR A 352 -1.03 -11.60 10.90
N SER A 353 -0.66 -12.75 10.35
CA SER A 353 -0.99 -13.09 8.96
C SER A 353 -2.51 -13.17 8.72
N ARG A 354 -3.26 -13.76 9.66
CA ARG A 354 -4.73 -13.78 9.61
C ARG A 354 -5.33 -12.39 9.75
N TRP A 355 -4.75 -11.52 10.56
CA TRP A 355 -5.19 -10.13 10.71
C TRP A 355 -4.96 -9.31 9.44
N VAL A 356 -3.79 -9.44 8.81
CA VAL A 356 -3.50 -8.83 7.51
C VAL A 356 -4.48 -9.31 6.45
N PHE A 357 -4.81 -10.61 6.43
CA PHE A 357 -5.83 -11.16 5.55
C PHE A 357 -7.20 -10.52 5.77
N VAL A 358 -7.65 -10.34 7.03
CA VAL A 358 -8.91 -9.65 7.34
C VAL A 358 -8.91 -8.21 6.82
N ARG A 359 -7.79 -7.49 6.95
CA ARG A 359 -7.64 -6.12 6.44
C ARG A 359 -7.73 -6.06 4.92
N ILE A 360 -7.06 -6.98 4.22
CA ILE A 360 -7.14 -7.12 2.76
C ILE A 360 -8.56 -7.51 2.32
N ALA A 361 -9.22 -8.41 3.05
CA ALA A 361 -10.60 -8.80 2.78
C ALA A 361 -11.55 -7.61 2.96
N ALA A 362 -11.36 -6.78 3.98
CA ALA A 362 -12.13 -5.56 4.22
C ALA A 362 -11.93 -4.52 3.09
N MET A 363 -10.70 -4.36 2.59
CA MET A 363 -10.43 -3.53 1.40
C MET A 363 -11.13 -4.07 0.16
N ASN A 364 -11.02 -5.38 -0.11
CA ASN A 364 -11.69 -6.01 -1.26
C ASN A 364 -13.21 -5.98 -1.15
N PHE A 365 -13.76 -6.01 0.07
CA PHE A 365 -15.20 -5.92 0.31
C PHE A 365 -15.81 -4.61 -0.23
N ARG A 366 -15.00 -3.56 -0.42
CA ARG A 366 -15.42 -2.30 -1.07
C ARG A 366 -16.01 -2.53 -2.47
N TRP A 367 -15.53 -3.53 -3.20
CA TRP A 367 -16.01 -3.86 -4.55
C TRP A 367 -17.44 -4.42 -4.57
N VAL A 368 -17.96 -4.90 -3.44
CA VAL A 368 -19.36 -5.31 -3.32
C VAL A 368 -20.30 -4.13 -3.63
N TRP A 369 -19.93 -2.91 -3.25
CA TRP A 369 -20.73 -1.71 -3.55
C TRP A 369 -20.82 -1.44 -5.05
N LEU A 370 -19.73 -1.68 -5.79
CA LEU A 370 -19.73 -1.59 -7.25
C LEU A 370 -20.66 -2.64 -7.87
N ASN A 371 -20.61 -3.88 -7.39
CA ASN A 371 -21.53 -4.94 -7.84
C ASN A 371 -22.99 -4.56 -7.58
N CYS A 372 -23.30 -4.05 -6.38
CA CYS A 372 -24.64 -3.56 -6.05
C CYS A 372 -25.11 -2.43 -6.98
N PHE A 373 -24.20 -1.51 -7.31
CA PHE A 373 -24.50 -0.43 -8.24
C PHE A 373 -24.78 -0.93 -9.65
N LEU A 374 -24.01 -1.88 -10.17
CA LEU A 374 -24.26 -2.49 -11.48
C LEU A 374 -25.64 -3.16 -11.56
N VAL A 375 -26.03 -3.90 -10.51
CA VAL A 375 -27.38 -4.50 -10.42
C VAL A 375 -28.48 -3.44 -10.41
N LYS A 376 -28.26 -2.32 -9.70
CA LYS A 376 -29.21 -1.20 -9.69
C LYS A 376 -29.32 -0.51 -11.07
N VAL A 377 -28.21 -0.33 -11.78
CA VAL A 377 -28.20 0.20 -13.15
C VAL A 377 -29.00 -0.71 -14.08
N ILE A 378 -28.78 -2.03 -14.02
CA ILE A 378 -29.55 -3.02 -14.81
C ILE A 378 -31.04 -2.93 -14.47
N LYS A 379 -31.39 -2.82 -13.18
CA LYS A 379 -32.79 -2.65 -12.74
C LYS A 379 -33.43 -1.40 -13.33
N VAL A 380 -32.71 -0.27 -13.35
CA VAL A 380 -33.19 0.99 -13.94
C VAL A 380 -33.37 0.83 -15.45
N LEU A 381 -32.40 0.24 -16.15
CA LEU A 381 -32.49 0.00 -17.60
C LEU A 381 -33.68 -0.93 -17.94
N ALA A 382 -33.85 -2.02 -17.20
CA ALA A 382 -34.97 -2.93 -17.37
C ALA A 382 -36.32 -2.24 -17.12
N ASN A 383 -36.39 -1.38 -16.09
CA ASN A 383 -37.58 -0.59 -15.81
C ASN A 383 -37.91 0.33 -16.99
N VAL A 384 -36.93 1.13 -17.46
CA VAL A 384 -37.09 2.04 -18.61
C VAL A 384 -37.54 1.29 -19.87
N LEU A 385 -36.91 0.16 -20.19
CA LEU A 385 -37.30 -0.69 -21.33
C LEU A 385 -38.71 -1.26 -21.17
N SER A 386 -39.14 -1.58 -19.94
CA SER A 386 -40.49 -2.06 -19.69
C SER A 386 -41.52 -0.94 -19.86
N THR A 387 -41.27 0.26 -19.34
CA THR A 387 -42.19 1.40 -19.48
C THR A 387 -42.31 1.83 -20.93
N ALA A 388 -41.20 1.80 -21.68
CA ALA A 388 -41.18 2.09 -23.11
C ALA A 388 -41.98 1.10 -23.97
N ARG A 389 -42.30 -0.11 -23.45
CA ARG A 389 -43.20 -1.06 -24.14
C ARG A 389 -44.69 -0.76 -23.93
N TYR A 390 -45.03 0.05 -22.92
CA TYR A 390 -46.41 0.39 -22.56
C TYR A 390 -46.76 1.87 -22.85
N THR A 391 -45.86 2.60 -23.48
CA THR A 391 -46.07 3.93 -24.10
C THR A 391 -45.92 3.79 -25.60
#